data_AF-A0A9X6AHY9-F1
#
_entry.id   AF-A0A9X6AHY9-F1
#
_cell.length_a   1.000
_cell.length_b   1.000
_cell.length_c   1.000
_cell.angle_alpha   90.00
_cell.angle_beta   90.00
_cell.angle_gamma   90.00
#
_symmetry.space_group_name_H-M   'P 1'
#
loop_
_entity.id
_entity.type
_entity.pdbx_description
1 polymer ?
#
loop_
_entity_poly.entity_id
_entity_poly.type
_entity_poly.pdbx_seq_one_letter_code
_entity_poly.pdbx_strand_id
1 'polypeptide(L)' 'NDTAVIIRQLTRSEPGHPPRETVVAVVPMDGEAHRWTLHRPADQITENDLRATLLPHRPS' A
#
# COMPACT_ATOMS: atom_id res chain seq x y z
N ASN A 1 17.25 -5.66 -11.30
CA ASN A 1 16.14 -6.50 -10.84
C ASN A 1 14.89 -5.66 -10.95
N ASP A 2 13.95 -6.05 -11.79
CA ASP A 2 12.74 -5.27 -12.01
C ASP A 2 11.72 -5.61 -10.93
N THR A 3 10.98 -4.59 -10.53
CA THR A 3 9.93 -4.71 -9.51
C THR A 3 8.71 -3.96 -10.01
N ALA A 4 7.59 -4.67 -10.13
CA ALA A 4 6.31 -4.05 -10.42
C ALA A 4 5.75 -3.44 -9.13
N VAL A 5 5.32 -2.17 -9.21
CA VAL A 5 4.58 -1.51 -8.14
C VAL A 5 3.16 -1.26 -8.62
N ILE A 6 2.20 -1.83 -7.91
CA ILE A 6 0.78 -1.71 -8.20
C ILE A 6 0.15 -0.83 -7.12
N ILE A 7 -0.50 0.25 -7.54
CA ILE A 7 -1.24 1.16 -6.66
C ILE A 7 -2.71 1.12 -7.08
N ARG A 8 -3.59 0.76 -6.16
CA ARG A 8 -5.03 0.68 -6.43
C ARG A 8 -5.83 1.35 -5.32
N GLN A 9 -6.61 2.35 -5.67
CA GLN A 9 -7.59 2.95 -4.77
C GLN A 9 -8.90 2.19 -4.83
N LEU A 10 -9.47 1.89 -3.66
CA LEU A 10 -10.73 1.21 -3.47
C LEU A 10 -11.68 2.10 -2.68
N THR A 11 -12.96 2.07 -3.03
CA THR A 11 -14.02 2.73 -2.26
C THR A 11 -14.56 1.75 -1.23
N ARG A 12 -14.55 2.13 0.06
CA ARG A 12 -15.06 1.29 1.15
C ARG A 12 -16.44 1.79 1.54
N SER A 13 -17.44 0.92 1.47
CA SER A 13 -18.85 1.26 1.75
C SER A 13 -19.28 0.92 3.18
N GLU A 14 -18.35 0.55 4.05
CA GLU A 14 -18.65 0.14 5.43
C GLU A 14 -18.72 1.35 6.38
N PRO A 15 -19.72 1.42 7.27
CA PRO A 15 -19.81 2.47 8.28
C PRO A 15 -18.58 2.49 9.19
N GLY A 16 -18.08 3.69 9.53
CA GLY A 16 -16.98 3.88 10.48
C GLY A 16 -15.57 3.76 9.89
N HIS A 17 -15.42 3.58 8.58
CA HIS A 17 -14.12 3.55 7.91
C HIS A 17 -13.95 4.72 6.93
N PRO A 18 -12.71 5.14 6.63
CA PRO A 18 -12.49 6.13 5.60
C PRO A 18 -13.08 5.62 4.28
N PRO A 19 -13.74 6.51 3.52
CA PRO A 19 -14.51 6.12 2.34
C PRO A 19 -13.62 5.58 1.21
N ARG A 20 -12.31 5.80 1.31
CA ARG A 20 -11.31 5.37 0.33
C ARG A 20 -10.09 4.79 1.04
N GLU A 21 -9.60 3.68 0.51
CA GLU A 21 -8.34 3.07 0.90
C GLU A 21 -7.48 2.83 -0.35
N THR A 22 -6.17 2.74 -0.14
CA THR A 22 -5.20 2.49 -1.22
C THR A 22 -4.40 1.26 -0.89
N VAL A 23 -4.39 0.31 -1.80
CA VAL A 23 -3.54 -0.87 -1.75
C VAL A 23 -2.27 -0.58 -2.52
N VAL A 24 -1.13 -0.83 -1.87
CA VAL A 24 0.20 -0.81 -2.49
C VAL A 24 0.71 -2.24 -2.49
N ALA A 25 1.04 -2.76 -3.68
CA ALA A 25 1.70 -4.05 -3.83
C ALA A 25 3.02 -3.88 -4.57
N VAL A 26 4.05 -4.53 -4.05
CA VAL A 26 5.41 -4.55 -4.59
C VAL A 26 5.71 -6.00 -4.97
N VAL A 27 5.86 -6.25 -6.26
CA VAL A 27 6.02 -7.59 -6.84
C VAL A 27 7.37 -7.66 -7.56
N PRO A 28 8.42 -8.17 -6.90
CA PRO A 28 9.70 -8.40 -7.56
C PRO A 28 9.58 -9.52 -8.60
N MET A 29 10.42 -9.51 -9.63
CA MET A 29 10.49 -10.61 -10.61
C MET A 29 10.90 -11.94 -9.96
N ASP A 30 11.84 -11.86 -9.00
CA ASP A 30 12.27 -12.98 -8.17
C ASP A 30 12.12 -12.58 -6.70
N GLY A 31 11.32 -13.33 -5.96
CA GLY A 31 11.11 -13.14 -4.53
C GLY A 31 9.63 -13.03 -4.13
N GLU A 32 9.41 -12.66 -2.88
CA GLU A 32 8.05 -12.59 -2.32
C GLU A 32 7.38 -11.25 -2.66
N ALA A 33 6.11 -11.33 -3.08
CA ALA A 33 5.27 -10.16 -3.26
C ALA A 33 4.83 -9.61 -1.91
N HIS A 34 4.97 -8.30 -1.73
CA HIS A 34 4.57 -7.63 -0.50
C HIS A 34 3.36 -6.73 -0.76
N ARG A 35 2.41 -6.69 0.18
CA ARG A 35 1.17 -5.93 0.04
C ARG A 35 0.82 -5.22 1.33
N TRP A 36 0.42 -3.95 1.20
CA TRP A 36 -0.04 -3.12 2.29
C TRP A 36 -1.33 -2.40 1.91
N THR A 37 -2.19 -2.15 2.90
CA THR A 37 -3.40 -1.35 2.76
C THR A 37 -3.27 -0.09 3.60
N LEU A 38 -3.44 1.06 2.96
CA LEU A 38 -3.44 2.38 3.58
C LEU A 38 -4.88 2.88 3.61
N HIS A 39 -5.41 3.21 4.79
CA HIS A 39 -6.78 3.68 4.97
C HIS A 39 -6.93 5.17 4.61
N ARG A 40 -6.41 5.57 3.45
CA ARG A 40 -6.46 6.92 2.89
C ARG A 40 -6.49 6.84 1.35
N PRO A 41 -7.04 7.87 0.68
CA PRO A 41 -7.01 7.94 -0.77
C PRO A 41 -5.58 8.21 -1.29
N ALA A 42 -5.31 7.83 -2.54
CA ALA A 42 -3.97 7.78 -3.10
C ALA A 42 -3.30 9.16 -3.20
N ASP A 43 -4.09 10.20 -3.43
CA ASP A 43 -3.68 11.60 -3.50
C ASP A 43 -3.28 12.21 -2.14
N GLN A 44 -3.63 11.54 -1.04
CA GLN A 44 -3.30 11.98 0.33
C GLN A 44 -2.20 11.15 0.98
N ILE A 45 -1.63 10.18 0.26
CA ILE A 45 -0.53 9.36 0.78
C ILE A 45 0.77 10.14 0.63
N THR A 46 1.39 10.42 1.78
CA THR A 46 2.69 11.06 1.82
C THR A 46 3.82 10.02 1.84
N GLU A 47 5.04 10.44 1.51
CA GLU A 47 6.23 9.60 1.70
C GLU A 47 6.34 9.11 3.16
N ASN A 48 5.99 9.96 4.14
CA ASN A 48 6.04 9.57 5.54
C ASN A 48 5.05 8.44 5.88
N ASP A 49 3.85 8.45 5.31
CA ASP A 49 2.87 7.37 5.48
C ASP A 49 3.39 6.05 4.89
N LEU A 50 4.03 6.12 3.72
CA LEU A 50 4.68 4.97 3.10
C LEU A 50 5.83 4.47 3.98
N ARG A 51 6.72 5.34 4.45
CA ARG A 51 7.83 4.95 5.32
C ARG A 51 7.34 4.32 6.63
N ALA A 52 6.35 4.90 7.28
CA ALA A 52 5.76 4.38 8.50
C ALA A 52 5.11 3.00 8.32
N THR A 53 4.59 2.70 7.13
CA THR A 53 3.88 1.44 6.84
C THR A 53 4.82 0.35 6.31
N LEU A 54 5.72 0.73 5.40
CA LEU A 54 6.58 -0.19 4.65
C LEU A 54 7.88 -0.53 5.41
N LEU A 55 8.47 0.41 6.16
CA LEU A 55 9.75 0.18 6.85
C LEU A 55 9.68 -0.78 8.05
N PRO A 56 8.60 -0.84 8.85
CA PRO A 56 8.49 -1.82 9.92
C PRO A 56 8.43 -3.26 9.41
N HIS A 57 8.02 -3.45 8.16
CA HIS A 57 7.91 -4.74 7.48
C HIS A 57 9.15 -5.03 6.65
N ARG A 58 10.35 -4.82 7.23
CA ARG A 58 11.60 -5.22 6.58
C ARG A 58 11.58 -6.75 6.45
N PRO A 59 11.75 -7.32 5.24
CA PRO A 59 11.74 -8.77 5.05
C PRO A 59 12.89 -9.39 5.85
N SER A 60 12.59 -10.49 6.55
CA SER A 60 13.58 -11.43 7.07
C SER A 60 14.12 -12.28 5.92
#